data_AF-A0A651HQQ6-F1
#
_entry.id   AF-A0A651HQQ6-F1
#
_cell.length_a   1.000
_cell.length_b   1.000
_cell.length_c   1.000
_cell.angle_alpha   90.00
_cell.angle_beta   90.00
_cell.angle_gamma   90.00
#
_symmetry.space_group_name_H-M   'P 1'
#
loop_
_entity.id
_entity.type
_entity.pdbx_description
1 polymer ?
#
loop_
_entity_poly.entity_id
_entity_poly.type
_entity_poly.pdbx_seq_one_letter_code
_entity_poly.pdbx_strand_id
1 'polypeptide(L)'
;MAPGSDSPPPRPVLGSSARRGIGILALLVSSLLVWGCFGGGGVESESTAPAESPLIGPASGSLIVAGGGTLGPEIWARFVELAGGPEARIVVIPTAGADDHFDDGWSGLEPLRRAGAVNVSVLHTRDRVIANDSAFTAPLEEATGVWFPGGRQWRLVDAYLGTRVHEQLFGILDRGGVVGGTSAGASIQASFLVRGDPETNQVLLSPDYEEGFGFLSHSAVDQHLLARGREEDLWELLALRPDLLGIGIDEGTALVIQGDRAEVIGVSQALFYDPNGPIRRARSLQSGAIFDLGRRMPLPRTAQEIDQQQDGQDSPLQR
;
A
#
# COMPACT_ATOMS: atom_id res chain seq x y z
N MET A 1 36.83 17.44 18.38
CA MET A 1 35.64 18.31 18.34
C MET A 1 34.53 17.48 17.76
N ALA A 2 33.56 17.08 18.57
CA ALA A 2 32.40 16.31 18.13
C ALA A 2 31.29 17.29 17.71
N PRO A 3 30.55 17.07 16.62
CA PRO A 3 29.39 17.87 16.30
C PRO A 3 28.19 17.40 17.14
N GLY A 4 27.45 18.37 17.67
CA GLY A 4 26.32 18.18 18.57
C GLY A 4 25.12 17.52 17.91
N SER A 5 24.46 16.68 18.67
CA SER A 5 23.16 16.08 18.38
C SER A 5 22.06 17.11 18.71
N ASP A 6 21.48 17.72 17.68
CA ASP A 6 20.21 18.44 17.81
C ASP A 6 19.07 17.43 17.64
N SER A 7 18.49 17.02 18.77
CA SER A 7 17.22 16.30 18.79
C SER A 7 16.08 17.28 18.49
N PRO A 8 15.11 16.93 17.62
CA PRO A 8 13.95 17.78 17.39
C PRO A 8 13.05 17.88 18.63
N PRO A 9 12.31 19.00 18.82
CA PRO A 9 11.47 19.19 19.98
C PRO A 9 10.25 18.24 19.95
N PRO A 10 9.76 17.78 21.13
CA PRO A 10 8.58 16.92 21.21
C PRO A 10 7.32 17.66 20.76
N ARG A 11 6.45 16.95 20.03
CA ARG A 11 5.14 17.45 19.60
C ARG A 11 4.17 17.57 20.79
N PRO A 12 3.25 18.56 20.80
CA PRO A 12 2.25 18.69 21.85
C PRO A 12 1.19 17.59 21.78
N VAL A 13 0.94 16.94 22.92
CA VAL A 13 -0.17 16.00 23.12
C VAL A 13 -1.47 16.79 23.18
N LEU A 14 -2.36 16.57 22.20
CA LEU A 14 -3.73 17.08 22.25
C LEU A 14 -4.50 16.33 23.35
N GLY A 15 -4.69 17.01 24.49
CA GLY A 15 -5.48 16.52 25.60
C GLY A 15 -6.95 16.35 25.22
N SER A 16 -7.49 15.16 25.43
CA SER A 16 -8.92 14.86 25.31
C SER A 16 -9.69 15.59 26.40
N SER A 17 -10.39 16.66 26.03
CA SER A 17 -11.22 17.43 26.94
C SER A 17 -12.59 16.76 27.16
N ALA A 18 -12.90 16.60 28.44
CA ALA A 18 -14.23 16.70 29.05
C ALA A 18 -15.28 15.62 28.74
N ARG A 19 -15.32 14.63 29.63
CA ARG A 19 -16.56 13.97 30.07
C ARG A 19 -17.54 15.03 30.59
N ARG A 20 -18.76 15.06 30.04
CA ARG A 20 -19.93 15.64 30.69
C ARG A 20 -20.94 14.53 30.96
N GLY A 21 -21.11 14.19 32.23
CA GLY A 21 -22.31 13.50 32.71
C GLY A 21 -23.48 14.48 32.83
N ILE A 22 -24.69 13.92 32.81
CA ILE A 22 -26.02 14.37 33.26
C ILE A 22 -26.99 13.63 32.31
N GLY A 23 -28.01 12.88 32.73
CA GLY A 23 -28.54 12.58 34.04
C GLY A 23 -29.50 11.39 33.91
N ILE A 24 -29.66 10.67 35.02
CA ILE A 24 -30.62 9.59 35.18
C ILE A 24 -32.01 10.22 35.24
N LEU A 25 -32.87 9.92 34.25
CA LEU A 25 -34.31 10.12 34.37
C LEU A 25 -34.98 8.74 34.32
N ALA A 26 -35.39 8.28 35.50
CA ALA A 26 -36.25 7.13 35.66
C ALA A 26 -37.65 7.48 35.15
N LEU A 27 -38.13 6.75 34.14
CA LEU A 27 -39.55 6.69 33.81
C LEU A 27 -39.98 5.22 33.85
N LEU A 28 -40.63 4.89 34.96
CA LEU A 28 -41.51 3.73 35.10
C LEU A 28 -42.64 3.86 34.09
N VAL A 29 -42.72 2.93 33.13
CA VAL A 29 -43.97 2.65 32.42
C VAL A 29 -44.28 1.17 32.60
N SER A 30 -45.37 0.98 33.33
CA SER A 30 -46.02 -0.25 33.75
C SER A 30 -46.43 -1.15 32.58
N SER A 31 -46.24 -2.44 32.82
CA SER A 31 -46.71 -3.57 32.04
C SER A 31 -48.23 -3.53 31.83
N LEU A 32 -48.67 -3.68 30.58
CA LEU A 32 -50.03 -4.13 30.25
C LEU A 32 -49.90 -5.25 29.22
N LEU A 33 -50.04 -6.47 29.73
CA LEU A 33 -50.31 -7.68 28.95
C LEU A 33 -51.66 -7.50 28.25
N VAL A 34 -51.65 -7.44 26.92
CA VAL A 34 -52.83 -7.74 26.10
C VAL A 34 -52.52 -8.98 25.29
N TRP A 35 -53.21 -10.05 25.64
CA TRP A 35 -53.24 -11.30 24.91
C TRP A 35 -54.24 -11.14 23.76
N GLY A 36 -53.75 -11.25 22.52
CA GLY A 36 -54.56 -11.15 21.32
C GLY A 36 -54.06 -12.12 20.27
N CYS A 37 -54.70 -13.29 20.18
CA CYS A 37 -54.56 -14.21 19.05
C CYS A 37 -55.15 -13.56 17.79
N PHE A 38 -54.43 -13.63 16.66
CA PHE A 38 -54.89 -14.07 15.33
C PHE A 38 -53.94 -13.58 14.22
N GLY A 39 -53.67 -14.47 13.25
CA GLY A 39 -53.36 -14.09 11.87
C GLY A 39 -51.90 -14.25 11.44
N GLY A 40 -51.66 -15.24 10.58
CA GLY A 40 -50.35 -15.46 9.95
C GLY A 40 -49.92 -14.28 9.07
N GLY A 41 -48.61 -14.06 9.06
CA GLY A 41 -47.90 -13.16 8.16
C GLY A 41 -46.47 -13.64 8.12
N GLY A 42 -45.92 -13.80 6.91
CA GLY A 42 -44.66 -14.46 6.65
C GLY A 42 -43.51 -13.93 7.49
N VAL A 43 -42.62 -14.85 7.86
CA VAL A 43 -41.27 -14.48 8.28
C VAL A 43 -40.61 -13.89 7.05
N GLU A 44 -40.64 -12.57 6.92
CA GLU A 44 -39.74 -11.86 6.02
C GLU A 44 -38.33 -12.14 6.51
N SER A 45 -37.69 -13.10 5.85
CA SER A 45 -36.25 -13.28 5.86
C SER A 45 -35.66 -11.98 5.31
N GLU A 46 -35.34 -11.03 6.19
CA GLU A 46 -34.38 -9.98 5.87
C GLU A 46 -33.09 -10.70 5.44
N SER A 47 -32.91 -10.77 4.12
CA SER A 47 -31.64 -11.13 3.52
C SER A 47 -30.68 -10.00 3.88
N THR A 48 -30.00 -10.14 5.01
CA THR A 48 -28.79 -9.40 5.28
C THR A 48 -27.79 -9.87 4.23
N ALA A 49 -27.73 -9.18 3.09
CA ALA A 49 -26.58 -9.28 2.20
C ALA A 49 -25.34 -9.15 3.08
N PRO A 50 -24.34 -10.05 2.97
CA PRO A 50 -23.14 -9.93 3.77
C PRO A 50 -22.58 -8.53 3.54
N ALA A 51 -22.32 -7.78 4.61
CA ALA A 51 -21.68 -6.49 4.53
C ALA A 51 -20.41 -6.66 3.68
N GLU A 52 -20.35 -5.99 2.53
CA GLU A 52 -19.16 -6.03 1.69
C GLU A 52 -17.97 -5.59 2.54
N SER A 53 -16.91 -6.38 2.56
CA SER A 53 -15.66 -6.01 3.21
C SER A 53 -15.21 -4.64 2.71
N PRO A 54 -14.74 -3.73 3.58
CA PRO A 54 -14.20 -2.46 3.12
C PRO A 54 -13.05 -2.69 2.13
N LEU A 55 -13.02 -1.89 1.08
CA LEU A 55 -11.99 -1.94 0.04
C LEU A 55 -10.60 -1.74 0.65
N ILE A 56 -9.67 -2.65 0.38
CA ILE A 56 -8.27 -2.57 0.80
C ILE A 56 -7.45 -1.83 -0.25
N GLY A 57 -7.62 -2.14 -1.53
CA GLY A 57 -6.94 -1.42 -2.61
C GLY A 57 -7.49 -0.02 -2.89
N PRO A 58 -6.92 0.69 -3.87
CA PRO A 58 -7.39 2.03 -4.22
C PRO A 58 -8.76 1.96 -4.92
N ALA A 59 -9.63 2.94 -4.68
CA ALA A 59 -10.95 3.02 -5.31
C ALA A 59 -10.87 3.29 -6.83
N SER A 60 -9.79 3.88 -7.30
CA SER A 60 -9.50 4.17 -8.71
C SER A 60 -8.00 4.19 -8.94
N GLY A 61 -7.59 4.05 -10.21
CA GLY A 61 -6.18 3.96 -10.55
C GLY A 61 -5.57 2.62 -10.15
N SER A 62 -4.24 2.60 -10.07
CA SER A 62 -3.49 1.37 -9.84
C SER A 62 -2.32 1.57 -8.88
N LEU A 63 -1.94 0.53 -8.15
CA LEU A 63 -0.67 0.48 -7.41
C LEU A 63 0.29 -0.53 -8.01
N ILE A 64 1.59 -0.22 -7.95
CA ILE A 64 2.65 -1.22 -8.09
C ILE A 64 3.48 -1.24 -6.81
N VAL A 65 3.47 -2.38 -6.12
CA VAL A 65 4.11 -2.56 -4.82
C VAL A 65 5.21 -3.62 -4.96
N ALA A 66 6.46 -3.20 -5.05
CA ALA A 66 7.59 -4.09 -5.37
C ALA A 66 8.52 -4.37 -4.18
N GLY A 67 8.93 -5.63 -4.02
CA GLY A 67 9.66 -6.10 -2.84
C GLY A 67 11.11 -5.63 -2.71
N GLY A 68 11.67 -4.94 -3.71
CA GLY A 68 13.07 -4.49 -3.70
C GLY A 68 13.98 -5.32 -4.61
N GLY A 69 15.28 -5.15 -4.42
CA GLY A 69 16.30 -5.77 -5.27
C GLY A 69 16.26 -5.26 -6.71
N THR A 70 16.72 -6.10 -7.64
CA THR A 70 16.62 -5.80 -9.08
C THR A 70 15.24 -6.14 -9.59
N LEU A 71 14.52 -5.14 -10.11
CA LEU A 71 13.21 -5.34 -10.74
C LEU A 71 13.36 -5.71 -12.21
N GLY A 72 12.61 -6.73 -12.65
CA GLY A 72 12.60 -7.19 -14.03
C GLY A 72 11.89 -6.23 -14.99
N PRO A 73 12.16 -6.35 -16.31
CA PRO A 73 11.55 -5.50 -17.33
C PRO A 73 10.02 -5.57 -17.34
N GLU A 74 9.42 -6.70 -16.95
CA GLU A 74 7.98 -6.89 -16.85
C GLU A 74 7.33 -5.94 -15.83
N ILE A 75 8.00 -5.68 -14.70
CA ILE A 75 7.50 -4.76 -13.67
C ILE A 75 7.55 -3.32 -14.17
N TRP A 76 8.66 -2.92 -14.80
CA TRP A 76 8.81 -1.57 -15.34
C TRP A 76 7.85 -1.31 -16.52
N ALA A 77 7.71 -2.28 -17.43
CA ALA A 77 6.80 -2.19 -18.56
C ALA A 77 5.35 -2.04 -18.07
N ARG A 78 4.94 -2.84 -17.07
CA ARG A 78 3.61 -2.75 -16.47
C ARG A 78 3.36 -1.40 -15.80
N PHE A 79 4.36 -0.82 -15.13
CA PHE A 79 4.25 0.52 -14.57
C PHE A 79 4.03 1.58 -15.66
N VAL A 80 4.85 1.57 -16.71
CA VAL A 80 4.75 2.53 -17.82
C VAL A 80 3.42 2.38 -18.55
N GLU A 81 2.96 1.15 -18.80
CA GLU A 81 1.64 0.87 -19.38
C GLU A 81 0.52 1.51 -18.56
N LEU A 82 0.47 1.23 -17.25
CA LEU A 82 -0.55 1.78 -16.35
C LEU A 82 -0.45 3.30 -16.18
N ALA A 83 0.74 3.88 -16.36
CA ALA A 83 0.93 5.32 -16.37
C ALA A 83 0.45 5.99 -17.67
N GLY A 84 0.04 5.24 -18.70
CA GLY A 84 -0.42 5.78 -19.98
C GLY A 84 0.56 5.57 -21.15
N GLY A 85 1.52 4.66 -21.01
CA GLY A 85 2.46 4.30 -22.06
C GLY A 85 3.61 5.31 -22.24
N PRO A 86 4.23 5.39 -23.44
CA PRO A 86 5.43 6.20 -23.67
C PRO A 86 5.27 7.70 -23.34
N GLU A 87 4.09 8.25 -23.58
CA GLU A 87 3.77 9.66 -23.36
C GLU A 87 3.33 9.98 -21.91
N ALA A 88 3.32 8.96 -21.04
CA ALA A 88 3.01 9.14 -19.62
C ALA A 88 3.86 10.25 -19.00
N ARG A 89 3.25 11.03 -18.11
CA ARG A 89 3.95 12.03 -17.29
C ARG A 89 4.28 11.40 -15.96
N ILE A 90 5.52 10.92 -15.84
CA ILE A 90 5.99 10.19 -14.67
C ILE A 90 6.84 11.10 -13.80
N VAL A 91 6.47 11.18 -12.52
CA VAL A 91 7.25 11.86 -11.49
C VAL A 91 7.90 10.83 -10.58
N VAL A 92 9.20 10.94 -10.36
CA VAL A 92 9.97 10.07 -9.46
C VAL A 92 10.26 10.84 -8.18
N ILE A 93 9.95 10.24 -7.03
CA ILE A 93 10.15 10.84 -5.70
C ILE A 93 11.22 10.05 -4.94
N PRO A 94 12.52 10.37 -5.10
CA PRO A 94 13.64 9.62 -4.53
C PRO A 94 13.91 9.91 -3.05
N THR A 95 12.97 10.53 -2.34
CA THR A 95 13.16 11.12 -1.00
C THR A 95 13.49 10.11 0.10
N ALA A 96 13.18 8.83 -0.11
CA ALA A 96 13.65 7.75 0.75
C ALA A 96 15.20 7.60 0.72
N GLY A 97 15.84 8.00 -0.38
CA GLY A 97 17.29 8.02 -0.56
C GLY A 97 18.02 8.91 0.44
N ALA A 98 19.33 8.67 0.58
CA ALA A 98 20.17 9.39 1.53
C ALA A 98 20.64 10.75 1.00
N ASP A 99 20.80 10.89 -0.32
CA ASP A 99 21.31 12.12 -0.93
C ASP A 99 20.38 13.31 -0.68
N ASP A 100 20.97 14.51 -0.59
CA ASP A 100 20.24 15.75 -0.30
C ASP A 100 19.72 16.44 -1.57
N HIS A 101 20.24 16.05 -2.74
CA HIS A 101 19.88 16.63 -4.02
C HIS A 101 19.65 15.55 -5.06
N PHE A 102 18.52 15.65 -5.74
CA PHE A 102 18.15 14.83 -6.89
C PHE A 102 17.60 15.75 -7.97
N ASP A 103 18.01 15.55 -9.22
CA ASP A 103 17.50 16.28 -10.38
C ASP A 103 17.25 15.33 -11.55
N ASP A 104 16.78 15.88 -12.67
CA ASP A 104 16.41 15.10 -13.86
C ASP A 104 17.60 14.41 -14.55
N GLY A 105 18.84 14.69 -14.13
CA GLY A 105 20.04 13.95 -14.53
C GLY A 105 20.32 12.71 -13.68
N TRP A 106 19.52 12.44 -12.65
CA TRP A 106 19.70 11.31 -11.76
C TRP A 106 19.50 9.97 -12.49
N SER A 107 20.49 9.08 -12.36
CA SER A 107 20.50 7.77 -13.05
C SER A 107 19.37 6.84 -12.60
N GLY A 108 18.70 7.12 -11.48
CA GLY A 108 17.52 6.37 -11.03
C GLY A 108 16.31 6.51 -11.95
N LEU A 109 16.33 7.44 -12.91
CA LEU A 109 15.29 7.56 -13.95
C LEU A 109 15.48 6.57 -15.11
N GLU A 110 16.70 6.03 -15.30
CA GLU A 110 17.05 5.18 -16.44
C GLU A 110 16.20 3.90 -16.60
N PRO A 111 15.77 3.20 -15.54
CA PRO A 111 14.87 2.06 -15.69
C PRO A 111 13.56 2.42 -16.38
N LEU A 112 12.96 3.57 -16.05
CA LEU A 112 11.71 4.04 -16.66
C LEU A 112 11.93 4.46 -18.12
N ARG A 113 13.03 5.19 -18.40
CA ARG A 113 13.41 5.56 -19.77
C ARG A 113 13.62 4.33 -20.65
N ARG A 114 14.32 3.30 -20.13
CA ARG A 114 14.52 2.01 -20.83
C ARG A 114 13.22 1.23 -21.03
N ALA A 115 12.24 1.39 -20.15
CA ALA A 115 10.91 0.82 -20.30
C ALA A 115 10.01 1.61 -21.28
N GLY A 116 10.52 2.68 -21.88
CA GLY A 116 9.85 3.43 -22.96
C GLY A 116 9.21 4.75 -22.52
N ALA A 117 9.31 5.14 -21.25
CA ALA A 117 8.80 6.43 -20.81
C ALA A 117 9.63 7.60 -21.35
N VAL A 118 8.95 8.59 -21.94
CA VAL A 118 9.58 9.78 -22.52
C VAL A 118 9.64 10.93 -21.51
N ASN A 119 8.56 11.17 -20.76
CA ASN A 119 8.43 12.30 -19.85
C ASN A 119 8.62 11.85 -18.39
N VAL A 120 9.87 11.83 -17.93
CA VAL A 120 10.24 11.45 -16.56
C VAL A 120 10.96 12.61 -15.88
N SER A 121 10.50 13.01 -14.70
CA SER A 121 11.09 14.10 -13.90
C SER A 121 11.25 13.70 -12.44
N VAL A 122 12.10 14.42 -11.70
CA VAL A 122 12.29 14.26 -10.25
C VAL A 122 11.49 15.31 -9.49
N LEU A 123 10.86 14.87 -8.39
CA LEU A 123 10.28 15.75 -7.38
C LEU A 123 10.84 15.37 -6.00
N HIS A 124 11.60 16.27 -5.39
CA HIS A 124 12.27 16.01 -4.11
C HIS A 124 12.33 17.26 -3.22
N THR A 125 11.90 17.10 -1.98
CA THR A 125 12.21 17.98 -0.86
C THR A 125 12.12 17.18 0.45
N ARG A 126 12.79 17.64 1.50
CA ARG A 126 12.56 17.17 2.88
C ARG A 126 11.90 18.24 3.75
N ASP A 127 11.66 19.42 3.18
CA ASP A 127 10.98 20.52 3.86
C ASP A 127 9.47 20.41 3.63
N ARG A 128 8.72 20.24 4.72
CA ARG A 128 7.25 20.14 4.71
C ARG A 128 6.58 21.43 4.23
N VAL A 129 7.21 22.59 4.40
CA VAL A 129 6.69 23.85 3.86
C VAL A 129 6.73 23.83 2.34
N ILE A 130 7.86 23.39 1.76
CA ILE A 130 8.00 23.22 0.31
C ILE A 130 7.05 22.12 -0.19
N ALA A 131 6.91 21.01 0.53
CA ALA A 131 5.96 19.94 0.17
C ALA A 131 4.48 20.39 0.19
N ASN A 132 4.16 21.51 0.84
CA ASN A 132 2.83 22.11 0.81
C ASN A 132 2.69 23.25 -0.21
N ASP A 133 3.79 23.69 -0.83
CA ASP A 133 3.78 24.76 -1.80
C ASP A 133 3.14 24.30 -3.12
N SER A 134 2.19 25.07 -3.63
CA SER A 134 1.47 24.71 -4.85
C SER A 134 2.38 24.65 -6.08
N ALA A 135 3.37 25.53 -6.18
CA ALA A 135 4.30 25.55 -7.30
C ALA A 135 5.22 24.32 -7.25
N PHE A 136 5.64 23.89 -6.06
CA PHE A 136 6.36 22.64 -5.90
C PHE A 136 5.51 21.43 -6.32
N THR A 137 4.23 21.37 -5.93
CA THR A 137 3.35 20.23 -6.27
C THR A 137 2.81 20.24 -7.70
N ALA A 138 2.97 21.34 -8.45
CA ALA A 138 2.39 21.50 -9.78
C ALA A 138 2.66 20.33 -10.75
N PRO A 139 3.86 19.71 -10.77
CA PRO A 139 4.11 18.54 -11.62
C PRO A 139 3.19 17.35 -11.33
N LEU A 140 2.68 17.20 -10.10
CA LEU A 140 1.79 16.11 -9.69
C LEU A 140 0.34 16.31 -10.16
N GLU A 141 -0.06 17.54 -10.49
CA GLU A 141 -1.41 17.86 -10.95
C GLU A 141 -1.68 17.24 -12.34
N GLU A 142 -0.64 17.14 -13.17
CA GLU A 142 -0.71 16.54 -14.51
C GLU A 142 -0.08 15.16 -14.61
N ALA A 143 0.58 14.68 -13.55
CA ALA A 143 1.21 13.38 -13.51
C ALA A 143 0.17 12.26 -13.70
N THR A 144 0.56 11.26 -14.48
CA THR A 144 -0.20 10.02 -14.71
C THR A 144 0.45 8.82 -14.03
N GLY A 145 1.71 8.95 -13.60
CA GLY A 145 2.41 7.97 -12.79
C GLY A 145 3.34 8.61 -11.77
N VAL A 146 3.41 8.04 -10.56
CA VAL A 146 4.46 8.35 -9.58
C VAL A 146 5.23 7.09 -9.23
N TRP A 147 6.56 7.20 -9.16
CA TRP A 147 7.42 6.11 -8.70
C TRP A 147 8.22 6.51 -7.45
N PHE A 148 8.18 5.65 -6.41
CA PHE A 148 9.00 5.75 -5.20
C PHE A 148 10.15 4.73 -5.23
N PRO A 149 11.40 5.16 -5.44
CA PRO A 149 12.57 4.32 -5.25
C PRO A 149 12.76 3.85 -3.80
N GLY A 150 13.73 2.95 -3.60
CA GLY A 150 14.10 2.45 -2.28
C GLY A 150 14.85 3.47 -1.40
N GLY A 151 15.14 3.07 -0.17
CA GLY A 151 15.84 3.89 0.82
C GLY A 151 15.29 3.65 2.22
N ARG A 152 14.91 4.73 2.92
CA ARG A 152 14.27 4.68 4.25
C ARG A 152 12.88 5.32 4.20
N GLN A 153 11.84 4.52 4.41
CA GLN A 153 10.44 4.92 4.26
C GLN A 153 10.01 6.00 5.26
N TRP A 154 10.63 6.10 6.44
CA TRP A 154 10.37 7.16 7.41
C TRP A 154 10.68 8.56 6.87
N ARG A 155 11.63 8.69 5.93
CA ARG A 155 11.92 9.98 5.27
C ARG A 155 10.76 10.46 4.42
N LEU A 156 9.99 9.54 3.83
CA LEU A 156 8.79 9.87 3.08
C LEU A 156 7.67 10.33 4.02
N VAL A 157 7.56 9.71 5.20
CA VAL A 157 6.63 10.16 6.26
C VAL A 157 6.96 11.60 6.67
N ASP A 158 8.20 11.85 7.06
CA ASP A 158 8.61 13.18 7.54
C ASP A 158 8.40 14.26 6.47
N ALA A 159 8.77 13.97 5.23
CA ALA A 159 8.67 14.93 4.14
C ALA A 159 7.22 15.18 3.70
N TYR A 160 6.39 14.13 3.58
CA TYR A 160 5.16 14.22 2.79
C TYR A 160 3.88 13.81 3.49
N LEU A 161 3.90 12.97 4.54
CA LEU A 161 2.65 12.50 5.15
C LEU A 161 1.79 13.69 5.61
N GLY A 162 0.55 13.76 5.14
CA GLY A 162 -0.38 14.86 5.43
C GLY A 162 -0.02 16.22 4.83
N THR A 163 0.81 16.26 3.79
CA THR A 163 1.11 17.48 3.01
C THR A 163 0.32 17.50 1.69
N ARG A 164 0.37 18.62 0.97
CA ARG A 164 -0.18 18.73 -0.39
C ARG A 164 0.41 17.70 -1.35
N VAL A 165 1.69 17.33 -1.24
CA VAL A 165 2.25 16.19 -2.01
C VAL A 165 1.42 14.93 -1.76
N HIS A 166 1.16 14.60 -0.50
CA HIS A 166 0.37 13.42 -0.16
C HIS A 166 -1.06 13.47 -0.71
N GLU A 167 -1.72 14.62 -0.64
CA GLU A 167 -3.03 14.84 -1.25
C GLU A 167 -3.00 14.64 -2.78
N GLN A 168 -1.99 15.16 -3.46
CA GLN A 168 -1.85 15.01 -4.91
C GLN A 168 -1.59 13.56 -5.34
N LEU A 169 -0.92 12.76 -4.51
CA LEU A 169 -0.73 11.34 -4.79
C LEU A 169 -2.07 10.58 -4.82
N PHE A 170 -2.99 10.88 -3.90
CA PHE A 170 -4.37 10.39 -4.00
C PHE A 170 -5.07 10.93 -5.25
N GLY A 171 -4.88 12.21 -5.56
CA GLY A 171 -5.44 12.81 -6.77
C GLY A 171 -5.00 12.10 -8.07
N ILE A 172 -3.78 11.56 -8.13
CA ILE A 172 -3.31 10.76 -9.28
C ILE A 172 -4.12 9.47 -9.39
N LEU A 173 -4.34 8.75 -8.27
CA LEU A 173 -5.15 7.53 -8.23
C LEU A 173 -6.61 7.81 -8.61
N ASP A 174 -7.19 8.89 -8.07
CA ASP A 174 -8.58 9.30 -8.35
C ASP A 174 -8.82 9.59 -9.84
N ARG A 175 -7.78 10.04 -10.56
CA ARG A 175 -7.83 10.26 -12.02
C ARG A 175 -7.48 9.02 -12.85
N GLY A 176 -7.30 7.87 -12.21
CA GLY A 176 -6.98 6.61 -12.89
C GLY A 176 -5.50 6.37 -13.16
N GLY A 177 -4.60 7.20 -12.62
CA GLY A 177 -3.16 7.02 -12.74
C GLY A 177 -2.59 5.90 -11.87
N VAL A 178 -1.26 5.77 -11.87
CA VAL A 178 -0.56 4.73 -11.11
C VAL A 178 0.40 5.31 -10.07
N VAL A 179 0.40 4.74 -8.86
CA VAL A 179 1.44 4.98 -7.86
C VAL A 179 2.23 3.70 -7.66
N GLY A 180 3.52 3.75 -7.95
CA GLY A 180 4.42 2.60 -7.87
C GLY A 180 5.56 2.84 -6.90
N GLY A 181 6.17 1.77 -6.41
CA GLY A 181 7.39 1.89 -5.62
C GLY A 181 8.02 0.57 -5.23
N THR A 182 9.28 0.65 -4.82
CA THR A 182 10.09 -0.52 -4.48
C THR A 182 10.76 -0.36 -3.12
N SER A 183 10.89 -1.46 -2.37
CA SER A 183 11.48 -1.44 -1.02
C SER A 183 10.76 -0.42 -0.13
N ALA A 184 11.45 0.61 0.39
CA ALA A 184 10.82 1.70 1.14
C ALA A 184 9.60 2.32 0.42
N GLY A 185 9.67 2.46 -0.91
CA GLY A 185 8.57 2.96 -1.73
C GLY A 185 7.39 1.99 -1.89
N ALA A 186 7.56 0.71 -1.57
CA ALA A 186 6.47 -0.25 -1.45
C ALA A 186 5.81 -0.18 -0.07
N SER A 187 6.61 -0.20 1.01
CA SER A 187 6.09 -0.12 2.38
C SER A 187 5.29 1.14 2.64
N ILE A 188 5.70 2.29 2.08
CA ILE A 188 5.03 3.58 2.31
C ILE A 188 3.59 3.61 1.77
N GLN A 189 3.24 2.75 0.80
CA GLN A 189 1.91 2.78 0.17
C GLN A 189 0.82 2.18 1.08
N ALA A 190 1.21 1.34 2.04
CA ALA A 190 0.28 0.74 3.01
C ALA A 190 -0.22 1.77 4.04
N SER A 191 -1.34 1.51 4.68
CA SER A 191 -1.85 2.34 5.78
C SER A 191 -0.99 2.22 7.04
N PHE A 192 -0.48 1.02 7.33
CA PHE A 192 0.41 0.77 8.45
C PHE A 192 1.86 0.63 7.96
N LEU A 193 2.75 1.46 8.48
CA LEU A 193 4.15 1.48 8.13
C LEU A 193 4.94 0.54 9.04
N VAL A 194 5.48 -0.52 8.45
CA VAL A 194 6.48 -1.38 9.11
C VAL A 194 7.88 -0.83 8.89
N ARG A 195 8.77 -1.10 9.85
CA ARG A 195 10.21 -0.79 9.75
C ARG A 195 10.53 0.69 9.53
N GLY A 196 9.65 1.56 10.02
CA GLY A 196 9.79 3.01 9.99
C GLY A 196 10.78 3.59 11.00
N ASP A 197 11.45 2.77 11.81
CA ASP A 197 12.44 3.28 12.77
C ASP A 197 13.57 4.06 12.05
N PRO A 198 13.97 5.26 12.54
CA PRO A 198 15.01 6.05 11.91
C PRO A 198 16.41 5.43 11.94
N GLU A 199 16.74 4.71 13.02
CA GLU A 199 18.08 4.19 13.28
C GLU A 199 18.32 2.87 12.52
N THR A 200 17.30 2.00 12.44
CA THR A 200 17.43 0.67 11.85
C THR A 200 16.20 0.22 11.07
N ASN A 201 16.37 -0.71 10.15
CA ASN A 201 15.26 -1.36 9.44
C ASN A 201 14.87 -2.72 10.05
N GLN A 202 15.43 -3.07 11.21
CA GLN A 202 15.18 -4.34 11.89
C GLN A 202 14.02 -4.27 12.89
N VAL A 203 13.76 -3.08 13.43
CA VAL A 203 12.60 -2.84 14.30
C VAL A 203 11.35 -2.90 13.44
N LEU A 204 10.48 -3.89 13.68
CA LEU A 204 9.27 -4.08 12.87
C LEU A 204 8.24 -2.97 13.13
N LEU A 205 7.99 -2.63 14.41
CA LEU A 205 7.07 -1.58 14.83
C LEU A 205 7.84 -0.43 15.47
N SER A 206 7.68 0.78 14.93
CA SER A 206 8.25 2.01 15.50
C SER A 206 7.09 2.94 15.83
N PRO A 207 6.76 3.17 17.11
CA PRO A 207 5.54 3.91 17.51
C PRO A 207 5.38 5.30 16.90
N ASP A 208 6.49 5.98 16.58
CA ASP A 208 6.47 7.30 15.96
C ASP A 208 6.29 7.26 14.43
N TYR A 209 6.38 6.07 13.82
CA TYR A 209 6.37 5.85 12.37
C TYR A 209 5.53 4.62 11.99
N GLU A 210 4.31 4.54 12.52
CA GLU A 210 3.34 3.48 12.20
C GLU A 210 2.37 3.83 11.06
N GLU A 211 2.36 5.09 10.61
CA GLU A 211 1.44 5.57 9.57
C GLU A 211 2.17 5.67 8.22
N GLY A 212 1.64 4.98 7.21
CA GLY A 212 2.03 5.15 5.81
C GLY A 212 1.06 6.04 5.05
N PHE A 213 1.21 6.14 3.73
CA PHE A 213 0.34 6.98 2.90
C PHE A 213 -1.07 6.41 2.72
N GLY A 214 -1.28 5.12 2.98
CA GLY A 214 -2.63 4.56 3.03
C GLY A 214 -3.34 4.42 1.69
N PHE A 215 -2.61 4.32 0.58
CA PHE A 215 -3.19 3.93 -0.72
C PHE A 215 -3.70 2.49 -0.70
N LEU A 216 -3.06 1.64 0.11
CA LEU A 216 -3.50 0.29 0.44
C LEU A 216 -4.00 0.29 1.89
N SER A 217 -5.31 0.49 2.05
CA SER A 217 -5.97 0.64 3.34
C SER A 217 -5.91 -0.68 4.14
N HIS A 218 -6.05 -0.61 5.47
CA HIS A 218 -6.07 -1.79 6.35
C HIS A 218 -4.97 -2.84 6.06
N SER A 219 -3.77 -2.39 5.71
CA SER A 219 -2.67 -3.26 5.31
C SER A 219 -1.33 -2.82 5.88
N ALA A 220 -0.39 -3.76 5.88
CA ALA A 220 1.03 -3.53 6.15
C ALA A 220 1.88 -4.27 5.11
N VAL A 221 2.84 -3.58 4.49
CA VAL A 221 3.71 -4.15 3.45
C VAL A 221 5.15 -4.26 3.93
N ASP A 222 5.66 -5.49 4.03
CA ASP A 222 7.08 -5.78 4.26
C ASP A 222 7.78 -6.26 2.99
N GLN A 223 9.04 -5.91 2.84
CA GLN A 223 9.81 -5.98 1.60
C GLN A 223 11.19 -6.59 1.85
N HIS A 224 11.79 -7.13 0.78
CA HIS A 224 12.93 -8.04 0.81
C HIS A 224 12.66 -9.26 1.71
N LEU A 225 11.45 -9.81 1.61
CA LEU A 225 10.92 -10.76 2.58
C LEU A 225 11.83 -11.99 2.77
N LEU A 226 11.97 -12.83 1.74
CA LEU A 226 12.78 -14.05 1.82
C LEU A 226 14.27 -13.70 1.81
N ALA A 227 14.67 -12.72 0.99
CA ALA A 227 16.04 -12.23 0.90
C ALA A 227 16.64 -11.83 2.26
N ARG A 228 15.80 -11.50 3.26
CA ARG A 228 16.22 -11.15 4.62
C ARG A 228 15.70 -12.09 5.72
N GLY A 229 15.03 -13.20 5.37
CA GLY A 229 14.52 -14.16 6.34
C GLY A 229 13.41 -13.60 7.25
N ARG A 230 12.51 -12.77 6.70
CA ARG A 230 11.49 -12.00 7.43
C ARG A 230 10.08 -12.59 7.32
N GLU A 231 9.95 -13.81 6.82
CA GLU A 231 8.66 -14.43 6.50
C GLU A 231 7.75 -14.57 7.72
N GLU A 232 8.29 -14.60 8.93
CA GLU A 232 7.49 -14.77 10.15
C GLU A 232 7.23 -13.45 10.90
N ASP A 233 7.99 -12.39 10.61
CA ASP A 233 7.97 -11.14 11.39
C ASP A 233 6.59 -10.48 11.41
N LEU A 234 5.87 -10.46 10.27
CA LEU A 234 4.55 -9.83 10.16
C LEU A 234 3.51 -10.45 11.12
N TRP A 235 3.68 -11.69 11.57
CA TRP A 235 2.78 -12.27 12.56
C TRP A 235 2.82 -11.58 13.92
N GLU A 236 3.95 -10.96 14.28
CA GLU A 236 4.08 -10.18 15.51
C GLU A 236 3.20 -8.93 15.45
N LEU A 237 3.26 -8.19 14.35
CA LEU A 237 2.38 -7.05 14.09
C LEU A 237 0.91 -7.49 14.10
N LEU A 238 0.57 -8.55 13.38
CA LEU A 238 -0.82 -8.97 13.22
C LEU A 238 -1.44 -9.54 14.50
N ALA A 239 -0.63 -9.97 15.46
CA ALA A 239 -1.11 -10.30 16.81
C ALA A 239 -1.58 -9.06 17.58
N LEU A 240 -0.99 -7.89 17.32
CA LEU A 240 -1.36 -6.60 17.91
C LEU A 240 -2.43 -5.87 17.09
N ARG A 241 -2.42 -6.07 15.78
CA ARG A 241 -3.27 -5.39 14.79
C ARG A 241 -3.98 -6.40 13.89
N PRO A 242 -4.91 -7.20 14.43
CA PRO A 242 -5.63 -8.23 13.67
C PRO A 242 -6.58 -7.63 12.62
N ASP A 243 -6.80 -6.32 12.64
CA ASP A 243 -7.54 -5.58 11.61
C ASP A 243 -6.76 -5.49 10.29
N LEU A 244 -5.43 -5.63 10.31
CA LEU A 244 -4.59 -5.50 9.11
C LEU A 244 -4.53 -6.79 8.30
N LEU A 245 -4.33 -6.64 6.99
CA LEU A 245 -3.78 -7.67 6.11
C LEU A 245 -2.27 -7.45 6.00
N GLY A 246 -1.47 -8.44 6.40
CA GLY A 246 -0.03 -8.40 6.18
C GLY A 246 0.32 -8.86 4.77
N ILE A 247 1.25 -8.17 4.11
CA ILE A 247 1.70 -8.47 2.76
C ILE A 247 3.22 -8.44 2.76
N GLY A 248 3.85 -9.59 2.54
CA GLY A 248 5.29 -9.70 2.37
C GLY A 248 5.64 -9.89 0.90
N ILE A 249 6.59 -9.12 0.37
CA ILE A 249 6.97 -9.19 -1.05
C ILE A 249 8.48 -9.40 -1.16
N ASP A 250 8.88 -10.41 -1.91
CA ASP A 250 10.29 -10.73 -2.12
C ASP A 250 10.95 -9.88 -3.21
N GLU A 251 12.28 -9.88 -3.24
CA GLU A 251 13.04 -9.15 -4.26
C GLU A 251 12.69 -9.60 -5.69
N GLY A 252 12.67 -8.65 -6.62
CA GLY A 252 12.33 -8.93 -8.03
C GLY A 252 10.87 -9.33 -8.27
N THR A 253 10.00 -9.17 -7.28
CA THR A 253 8.55 -9.43 -7.35
C THR A 253 7.77 -8.17 -7.03
N ALA A 254 6.60 -8.02 -7.64
CA ALA A 254 5.67 -6.93 -7.35
C ALA A 254 4.22 -7.39 -7.35
N LEU A 255 3.36 -6.60 -6.70
CA LEU A 255 1.92 -6.66 -6.84
C LEU A 255 1.45 -5.54 -7.76
N VAL A 256 0.60 -5.86 -8.73
CA VAL A 256 -0.19 -4.90 -9.51
C VAL A 256 -1.60 -4.90 -8.93
N ILE A 257 -2.02 -3.78 -8.36
CA ILE A 257 -3.26 -3.69 -7.59
C ILE A 257 -4.22 -2.70 -8.27
N GLN A 258 -5.44 -3.16 -8.56
CA GLN A 258 -6.54 -2.34 -9.11
C GLN A 258 -7.84 -2.70 -8.38
N GLY A 259 -8.39 -1.77 -7.60
CA GLY A 259 -9.36 -2.15 -6.56
C GLY A 259 -8.74 -3.22 -5.65
N ASP A 260 -9.53 -4.23 -5.27
CA ASP A 260 -9.02 -5.33 -4.44
C ASP A 260 -8.30 -6.44 -5.23
N ARG A 261 -8.17 -6.33 -6.55
CA ARG A 261 -7.48 -7.33 -7.36
C ARG A 261 -5.98 -7.08 -7.33
N ALA A 262 -5.23 -7.92 -6.60
CA ALA A 262 -3.77 -7.89 -6.54
C ALA A 262 -3.16 -9.04 -7.34
N GLU A 263 -2.53 -8.74 -8.48
CA GLU A 263 -1.83 -9.70 -9.32
C GLU A 263 -0.34 -9.73 -8.99
N VAL A 264 0.21 -10.92 -8.79
CA VAL A 264 1.65 -11.10 -8.58
C VAL A 264 2.36 -11.13 -9.93
N ILE A 265 3.44 -10.35 -10.07
CA ILE A 265 4.35 -10.38 -11.22
C ILE A 265 5.81 -10.45 -10.75
N GLY A 266 6.71 -10.87 -11.64
CA GLY A 266 8.14 -10.96 -11.36
C GLY A 266 8.62 -12.38 -11.07
N VAL A 267 9.78 -12.50 -10.42
CA VAL A 267 10.58 -13.75 -10.45
C VAL A 267 10.47 -14.62 -9.21
N SER A 268 9.99 -14.07 -8.09
CA SER A 268 9.80 -14.76 -6.80
C SER A 268 8.31 -14.80 -6.41
N GLN A 269 8.00 -14.61 -5.13
CA GLN A 269 6.67 -14.76 -4.55
C GLN A 269 6.28 -13.61 -3.62
N ALA A 270 4.96 -13.45 -3.46
CA ALA A 270 4.35 -12.60 -2.44
C ALA A 270 3.59 -13.47 -1.43
N LEU A 271 3.69 -13.13 -0.16
CA LEU A 271 3.05 -13.82 0.95
C LEU A 271 1.96 -12.93 1.55
N PHE A 272 0.76 -13.50 1.73
CA PHE A 272 -0.39 -12.82 2.32
C PHE A 272 -0.73 -13.42 3.69
N TYR A 273 -0.85 -12.56 4.69
CA TYR A 273 -0.99 -12.91 6.10
C TYR A 273 -2.34 -12.40 6.62
N ASP A 274 -3.29 -13.32 6.78
CA ASP A 274 -4.60 -13.00 7.36
C ASP A 274 -4.70 -13.61 8.77
N PRO A 275 -4.63 -12.79 9.85
CA PRO A 275 -4.69 -13.30 11.22
C PRO A 275 -6.07 -13.86 11.57
N ASN A 276 -7.11 -13.50 10.81
CA ASN A 276 -8.48 -13.99 10.99
C ASN A 276 -8.81 -15.17 10.08
N GLY A 277 -7.84 -15.63 9.27
CA GLY A 277 -8.01 -16.77 8.40
C GLY A 277 -8.16 -18.08 9.19
N PRO A 278 -8.74 -19.13 8.58
CA PRO A 278 -8.98 -20.41 9.26
C PRO A 278 -7.69 -21.14 9.66
N ILE A 279 -6.56 -20.78 9.06
CA ILE A 279 -5.24 -21.34 9.34
C ILE A 279 -4.28 -20.17 9.49
N ARG A 280 -3.54 -20.13 10.61
CA ARG A 280 -2.45 -19.18 10.84
C ARG A 280 -1.22 -19.58 10.01
N ARG A 281 -1.28 -19.32 8.71
CA ARG A 281 -0.20 -19.58 7.75
C ARG A 281 -0.27 -18.57 6.61
N ALA A 282 0.88 -18.06 6.20
CA ALA A 282 0.95 -17.15 5.07
C ALA A 282 0.62 -17.89 3.78
N ARG A 283 -0.20 -17.27 2.93
CA ARG A 283 -0.50 -17.78 1.59
C ARG A 283 0.56 -17.24 0.64
N SER A 284 1.42 -18.12 0.15
CA SER A 284 2.40 -17.75 -0.87
C SER A 284 1.81 -17.85 -2.27
N LEU A 285 1.99 -16.79 -3.06
CA LEU A 285 1.55 -16.69 -4.45
C LEU A 285 2.73 -16.28 -5.34
N GLN A 286 2.84 -16.91 -6.50
CA GLN A 286 3.86 -16.64 -7.52
C GLN A 286 3.26 -15.85 -8.69
N SER A 287 4.12 -15.43 -9.61
CA SER A 287 3.75 -14.71 -10.82
C SER A 287 2.53 -15.31 -11.56
N GLY A 288 1.60 -14.43 -11.95
CA GLY A 288 0.32 -14.77 -12.61
C GLY A 288 -0.80 -15.15 -11.64
N ALA A 289 -0.53 -15.37 -10.36
CA ALA A 289 -1.59 -15.58 -9.37
C ALA A 289 -2.23 -14.24 -8.95
N ILE A 290 -3.51 -14.31 -8.58
CA ILE A 290 -4.30 -13.15 -8.17
C ILE A 290 -4.82 -13.38 -6.75
N PHE A 291 -4.72 -12.36 -5.92
CA PHE A 291 -5.30 -12.31 -4.58
C PHE A 291 -6.38 -11.23 -4.54
N ASP A 292 -7.55 -11.57 -4.00
CA ASP A 292 -8.59 -10.62 -3.66
C ASP A 292 -8.33 -10.10 -2.26
N LEU A 293 -7.92 -8.83 -2.17
CA LEU A 293 -7.51 -8.19 -0.93
C LEU A 293 -8.67 -8.07 0.06
N GLY A 294 -9.83 -7.57 -0.38
CA GLY A 294 -11.01 -7.37 0.47
C GLY A 294 -11.61 -8.68 0.99
N ARG A 295 -11.57 -9.74 0.18
CA ARG A 295 -11.99 -11.10 0.60
C ARG A 295 -10.88 -11.89 1.30
N ARG A 296 -9.64 -11.36 1.29
CA ARG A 296 -8.43 -11.99 1.84
C ARG A 296 -8.21 -13.42 1.35
N MET A 297 -8.40 -13.67 0.06
CA MET A 297 -8.23 -14.98 -0.53
C MET A 297 -7.70 -14.97 -1.97
N PRO A 298 -6.94 -16.00 -2.37
CA PRO A 298 -6.57 -16.17 -3.78
C PRO A 298 -7.82 -16.35 -4.65
N LEU A 299 -7.83 -15.73 -5.82
CA LEU A 299 -8.85 -16.00 -6.82
C LEU A 299 -8.46 -17.27 -7.60
N PRO A 300 -9.43 -18.13 -7.97
CA PRO A 300 -9.18 -19.22 -8.89
C PRO A 300 -8.64 -18.65 -10.20
N ARG A 301 -7.60 -19.28 -10.76
CA ARG A 301 -7.18 -18.95 -12.13
C ARG A 301 -8.34 -19.19 -13.07
N THR A 302 -8.56 -18.25 -13.98
CA THR A 302 -9.52 -18.44 -15.07
C THR A 302 -8.99 -19.50 -16.04
N ALA A 303 -9.89 -20.17 -16.79
CA ALA A 303 -9.48 -21.19 -17.77
C ALA A 303 -8.50 -20.62 -18.82
N GLN A 304 -8.62 -19.34 -19.16
CA GLN A 304 -7.74 -18.65 -20.10
C GLN A 304 -6.31 -18.44 -19.56
N GLU A 305 -6.15 -18.27 -18.25
CA GLU A 305 -4.83 -18.13 -17.60
C GLU A 305 -4.11 -19.48 -17.45
N ILE A 306 -4.84 -20.60 -17.49
CA ILE A 306 -4.27 -21.95 -17.45
C ILE A 306 -3.65 -22.30 -18.82
N ASP A 307 -4.34 -21.96 -19.92
CA ASP A 307 -3.89 -22.28 -21.29
C ASP A 307 -2.64 -21.48 -21.68
N GLN A 308 -2.56 -20.18 -21.35
CA GLN A 308 -1.39 -19.34 -21.69
C GLN A 308 -0.09 -19.75 -20.97
N GLN A 309 -0.20 -20.40 -19.80
CA GLN A 309 0.96 -20.87 -19.05
C GLN A 309 1.45 -22.23 -19.54
N GLN A 310 0.58 -23.04 -20.15
CA GLN A 310 0.97 -24.30 -20.81
C GLN A 310 1.70 -24.01 -22.12
N ASP A 311 1.23 -23.04 -22.91
CA ASP A 311 1.89 -22.65 -24.17
C ASP A 311 3.28 -22.01 -23.95
N GLY A 312 3.53 -21.42 -22.77
CA GLY A 312 4.83 -20.85 -22.40
C GLY A 312 5.86 -21.87 -21.89
N GLN A 313 5.46 -23.09 -21.52
CA GLN A 313 6.37 -24.16 -21.08
C GLN A 313 6.71 -25.16 -22.18
N ASP A 314 5.92 -25.23 -23.25
CA ASP A 314 6.11 -26.13 -24.39
C ASP A 314 6.80 -25.47 -25.60
N SER A 315 7.73 -24.53 -25.39
CA SER A 315 8.63 -24.13 -26.47
C SER A 315 9.68 -25.23 -26.69
N PRO A 316 9.68 -25.96 -27.83
CA PRO A 316 10.64 -27.01 -28.05
C PRO A 316 12.03 -26.39 -28.22
N LEU A 317 13.02 -26.98 -27.55
CA LEU A 317 14.44 -26.83 -27.89
C LEU A 317 14.61 -27.00 -29.41
N GLN A 318 14.75 -25.89 -30.13
CA GLN A 318 15.29 -25.89 -31.48
C GLN A 318 16.78 -25.58 -31.40
N ARG A 319 17.53 -26.53 -31.97
CA ARG A 319 18.98 -26.66 -32.02
C ARG A 319 19.66 -25.54 -32.79
#